data_AF-X1QZ73-F1
#
_entry.id   AF-X1QZ73-F1
#
_cell.length_a   1.000
_cell.length_b   1.000
_cell.length_c   1.000
_cell.angle_alpha   90.00
_cell.angle_beta   90.00
_cell.angle_gamma   90.00
#
_symmetry.space_group_name_H-M   'P 1'
#
loop_
_entity.id
_entity.type
_entity.pdbx_description
1 polymer ?
#
loop_
_entity_poly.entity_id
_entity_poly.type
_entity_poly.pdbx_seq_one_letter_code
_entity_poly.pdbx_strand_id
1 'polypeptide(L)'
;MAISDIRESIENSLVQEADGLLIIQKKVELRRGMRHEVVACDIFQDAILSTDSPFAYIEFFVTPYPVIYSEMDIAPFVGNRGPVAANESILFKANMAVPMGFDNFGTIQQYPSPQIGAGPTFSFYTPFVYFTMFVHGDFGSLYEDVAFSFLLKIDSKKVDTTQYGLGLMRERSVAQGMNLVQQGRVIPQAANVGQIFPAWKYGGIRPERMI
;
A
#
# COMPACT_ATOMS: atom_id res chain seq x y z
N MET A 1 -21.52 -14.75 -9.89
CA MET A 1 -20.33 -14.41 -9.11
C MET A 1 -19.20 -15.13 -9.80
N ALA A 2 -18.24 -14.40 -10.36
CA ALA A 2 -17.17 -14.98 -11.15
C ALA A 2 -15.88 -14.41 -10.58
N ILE A 3 -15.16 -15.25 -9.84
CA ILE A 3 -13.83 -14.93 -9.33
C ILE A 3 -12.88 -15.03 -10.51
N SER A 4 -12.19 -13.94 -10.82
CA SER A 4 -11.14 -13.88 -11.83
C SER A 4 -9.79 -13.77 -11.15
N ASP A 5 -8.86 -14.62 -11.58
CA ASP A 5 -7.46 -14.56 -11.16
C ASP A 5 -6.68 -13.73 -12.17
N ILE A 6 -5.95 -12.73 -11.68
CA ILE A 6 -5.02 -11.90 -12.46
C ILE A 6 -3.62 -12.26 -12.01
N ARG A 7 -2.79 -12.67 -12.97
CA ARG A 7 -1.39 -13.04 -12.76
C ARG A 7 -0.53 -12.11 -13.58
N GLU A 8 0.28 -11.30 -12.91
CA GLU A 8 1.14 -10.33 -13.56
C GLU A 8 2.53 -10.37 -12.96
N SER A 9 3.53 -10.07 -13.77
CA SER A 9 4.90 -9.89 -13.31
C SER A 9 5.44 -8.49 -13.66
N ILE A 10 6.36 -8.05 -12.82
CA ILE A 10 7.25 -6.91 -13.06
C ILE A 10 8.65 -7.48 -13.13
N GLU A 11 9.23 -7.49 -14.33
CA GLU A 11 10.53 -8.08 -14.65
C GLU A 11 11.39 -7.08 -15.42
N ASN A 12 12.59 -6.80 -14.91
CA ASN A 12 13.62 -6.03 -15.60
C ASN A 12 15.01 -6.57 -15.23
N SER A 13 15.87 -6.76 -16.23
CA SER A 13 17.21 -7.30 -16.02
C SER A 13 18.16 -6.30 -15.35
N LEU A 14 18.04 -5.02 -15.70
CA LEU A 14 18.84 -3.94 -15.13
C LEU A 14 18.00 -2.68 -15.10
N VAL A 15 17.89 -2.08 -13.92
CA VAL A 15 17.28 -0.77 -13.74
C VAL A 15 18.24 0.12 -12.99
N GLN A 16 18.52 1.29 -13.55
CA GLN A 16 19.34 2.29 -12.91
C GLN A 16 18.45 3.31 -12.22
N GLU A 17 18.77 3.59 -10.96
CA GLU A 17 18.13 4.66 -10.22
C GLU A 17 18.87 5.98 -10.47
N ALA A 18 18.13 7.01 -10.87
CA ALA A 18 18.72 8.31 -11.20
C ALA A 18 18.64 9.33 -10.06
N ASP A 19 17.78 9.14 -9.05
CA ASP A 19 17.50 10.19 -8.05
C ASP A 19 17.08 9.64 -6.66
N GLY A 20 17.52 8.43 -6.30
CA GLY A 20 17.23 7.77 -5.01
C GLY A 20 15.78 7.25 -4.83
N LEU A 21 14.91 7.47 -5.82
CA LEU A 21 13.65 6.73 -5.98
C LEU A 21 13.43 6.29 -7.44
N LEU A 22 13.19 4.99 -7.63
CA LEU A 22 12.78 4.37 -8.88
C LEU A 22 11.33 3.87 -8.78
N ILE A 23 10.49 4.28 -9.74
CA ILE A 23 9.07 3.88 -9.79
C ILE A 23 8.83 3.00 -11.02
N ILE A 24 8.39 1.76 -10.79
CA ILE A 24 7.97 0.84 -11.83
C ILE A 24 6.49 0.57 -11.68
N GLN A 25 5.72 0.76 -12.76
CA GLN A 25 4.26 0.61 -12.72
C GLN A 25 3.74 -0.16 -13.93
N LYS A 26 2.81 -1.09 -13.67
CA LYS A 26 2.07 -1.85 -14.68
C LYS A 26 0.58 -1.66 -14.48
N LYS A 27 -0.13 -1.32 -15.55
CA LYS A 27 -1.59 -1.17 -15.56
C LYS A 27 -2.24 -2.42 -16.12
N VAL A 28 -3.25 -2.94 -15.42
CA VAL A 28 -4.13 -4.02 -15.89
C VAL A 28 -5.54 -3.49 -16.05
N GLU A 29 -6.19 -3.85 -17.16
CA GLU A 29 -7.57 -3.44 -17.42
C GLU A 29 -8.57 -4.49 -16.89
N LEU A 30 -9.64 -4.00 -16.27
CA LEU A 30 -10.76 -4.79 -15.78
C LEU A 30 -12.02 -4.50 -16.60
N ARG A 31 -13.03 -5.36 -16.44
CA ARG A 31 -14.31 -5.20 -17.13
C ARG A 31 -15.08 -4.00 -16.58
N ARG A 32 -15.40 -3.05 -17.46
CA ARG A 32 -16.22 -1.86 -17.15
C ARG A 32 -17.65 -2.22 -16.75
N GLY A 33 -18.29 -1.36 -15.97
CA GLY A 33 -19.68 -1.51 -15.54
C GLY A 33 -19.88 -2.59 -14.47
N MET A 34 -18.82 -2.95 -13.75
CA MET A 34 -18.85 -3.93 -12.67
C MET A 34 -18.30 -3.29 -11.39
N ARG A 35 -18.73 -3.83 -10.25
CA ARG A 35 -18.07 -3.64 -8.96
C ARG A 35 -17.08 -4.77 -8.81
N HIS A 36 -15.84 -4.41 -8.51
CA HIS A 36 -14.74 -5.31 -8.22
C HIS A 36 -14.51 -5.37 -6.72
N GLU A 37 -14.11 -6.52 -6.22
CA GLU A 37 -13.84 -6.75 -4.81
C GLU A 37 -12.58 -7.58 -4.71
N VAL A 38 -11.56 -7.08 -4.02
CA VAL A 38 -10.33 -7.85 -3.82
C VAL A 38 -10.60 -8.94 -2.81
N VAL A 39 -10.43 -10.19 -3.25
CA VAL A 39 -10.62 -11.37 -2.39
C VAL A 39 -9.30 -11.77 -1.75
N ALA A 40 -8.22 -11.74 -2.52
CA ALA A 40 -6.88 -12.04 -2.05
C ALA A 40 -5.86 -11.37 -2.97
N CYS A 41 -4.73 -10.97 -2.40
CA CYS A 41 -3.56 -10.54 -3.13
C CYS A 41 -2.33 -11.23 -2.53
N ASP A 42 -1.45 -11.72 -3.39
CA ASP A 42 -0.21 -12.35 -3.01
C ASP A 42 0.92 -11.82 -3.89
N ILE A 43 2.13 -11.81 -3.32
CA ILE A 43 3.35 -11.33 -3.97
C ILE A 43 4.45 -12.36 -3.77
N PHE A 44 5.20 -12.62 -4.83
CA PHE A 44 6.28 -13.57 -4.84
C PHE A 44 7.54 -12.95 -5.46
N GLN A 45 8.68 -13.19 -4.84
CA GLN A 45 9.98 -12.80 -5.37
C GLN A 45 10.54 -13.95 -6.22
N ASP A 46 10.65 -13.75 -7.52
CA ASP A 46 11.07 -14.80 -8.46
C ASP A 46 12.61 -14.90 -8.57
N ALA A 47 13.32 -13.80 -8.40
CA ALA A 47 14.78 -13.75 -8.43
C ALA A 47 15.35 -12.99 -7.22
N ILE A 48 16.57 -13.37 -6.81
CA ILE A 48 17.30 -12.62 -5.80
C ILE A 48 17.77 -11.33 -6.45
N LEU A 49 17.19 -10.22 -6.00
CA LEU A 49 17.54 -8.89 -6.48
C LEU A 49 18.94 -8.53 -6.00
N SER A 50 19.80 -8.16 -6.94
CA SER A 50 21.17 -7.73 -6.69
C SER A 50 21.27 -6.21 -6.81
N THR A 51 21.95 -5.57 -5.87
CA THR A 51 22.17 -4.11 -5.91
C THR A 51 23.50 -3.75 -5.28
N ASP A 52 24.09 -2.65 -5.74
CA ASP A 52 25.27 -2.02 -5.15
C ASP A 52 24.92 -1.03 -4.02
N SER A 53 23.62 -0.76 -3.80
CA SER A 53 23.18 0.15 -2.75
C SER A 53 23.39 -0.44 -1.35
N PRO A 54 23.96 0.34 -0.40
CA PRO A 54 24.08 -0.09 1.00
C PRO A 54 22.72 -0.19 1.71
N PHE A 55 21.69 0.51 1.22
CA PHE A 55 20.35 0.49 1.78
C PHE A 55 19.34 0.48 0.64
N ALA A 56 18.65 -0.65 0.45
CA ALA A 56 17.60 -0.75 -0.54
C ALA A 56 16.29 -1.23 0.09
N TYR A 57 15.22 -0.46 -0.14
CA TYR A 57 13.87 -0.78 0.32
C TYR A 57 12.92 -0.79 -0.86
N ILE A 58 11.99 -1.74 -0.86
CA ILE A 58 11.00 -1.85 -1.92
C ILE A 58 9.62 -1.77 -1.28
N GLU A 59 8.79 -0.84 -1.77
CA GLU A 59 7.37 -0.77 -1.45
C GLU A 59 6.53 -1.17 -2.66
N PHE A 60 5.60 -2.07 -2.46
CA PHE A 60 4.65 -2.56 -3.45
C PHE A 60 3.26 -2.05 -3.13
N PHE A 61 2.53 -1.67 -4.17
CA PHE A 61 1.18 -1.15 -4.07
C PHE A 61 0.30 -1.75 -5.17
N VAL A 62 -0.91 -2.14 -4.78
CA VAL A 62 -2.01 -2.41 -5.71
C VAL A 62 -3.09 -1.36 -5.49
N THR A 63 -3.34 -0.53 -6.50
CA THR A 63 -4.23 0.62 -6.39
C THR A 63 -5.07 0.81 -7.64
N PRO A 64 -6.29 1.38 -7.55
CA PRO A 64 -7.09 1.73 -8.72
C PRO A 64 -6.57 3.00 -9.42
N TYR A 65 -5.77 3.84 -8.74
CA TYR A 65 -5.18 5.06 -9.30
C TYR A 65 -3.64 5.06 -9.14
N PRO A 66 -2.91 5.80 -9.99
CA PRO A 66 -1.47 5.93 -9.84
C PRO A 66 -1.07 6.45 -8.46
N VAL A 67 0.01 5.87 -7.91
CA VAL A 67 0.53 6.23 -6.59
C VAL A 67 1.47 7.43 -6.72
N ILE A 68 1.28 8.42 -5.85
CA ILE A 68 2.18 9.57 -5.71
C ILE A 68 2.95 9.37 -4.39
N TYR A 69 4.25 9.62 -4.40
CA TYR A 69 5.07 9.59 -3.19
C TYR A 69 4.74 10.77 -2.26
N SER A 70 4.98 10.58 -0.97
CA SER A 70 4.83 11.61 0.05
C SER A 70 6.19 12.16 0.46
N GLU A 71 6.24 13.36 1.04
CA GLU A 71 7.49 13.96 1.56
C GLU A 71 8.00 13.29 2.84
N MET A 72 7.41 12.15 3.26
CA MET A 72 7.84 11.41 4.44
C MET A 72 8.93 10.39 4.09
N ASP A 73 9.86 10.22 5.01
CA ASP A 73 10.91 9.21 4.91
C ASP A 73 10.38 7.80 5.20
N ILE A 74 10.88 6.81 4.46
CA ILE A 74 10.66 5.38 4.75
C ILE A 74 11.63 4.87 5.83
N ALA A 75 12.87 5.34 5.75
CA ALA A 75 13.97 5.06 6.65
C ALA A 75 14.81 6.34 6.78
N PRO A 76 15.66 6.50 7.82
CA PRO A 76 16.51 7.69 7.93
C PRO A 76 17.28 7.92 6.64
N PHE A 77 17.19 9.15 6.09
CA PHE A 77 17.85 9.57 4.84
C PHE A 77 17.29 8.94 3.54
N VAL A 78 16.24 8.12 3.62
CA VAL A 78 15.53 7.56 2.46
C VAL A 78 14.13 8.18 2.41
N GLY A 79 13.99 9.20 1.58
CA GLY A 79 12.77 10.01 1.45
C GLY A 79 11.68 9.37 0.59
N ASN A 80 10.65 10.15 0.27
CA ASN A 80 9.67 9.85 -0.78
C ASN A 80 8.88 8.54 -0.60
N ARG A 81 8.51 8.17 0.63
CA ARG A 81 7.73 6.95 0.87
C ARG A 81 6.34 7.03 0.23
N GLY A 82 5.79 5.88 -0.16
CA GLY A 82 4.42 5.79 -0.64
C GLY A 82 3.35 5.94 0.45
N PRO A 83 2.07 6.05 0.07
CA PRO A 83 0.98 6.31 1.00
C PRO A 83 0.77 5.19 2.03
N VAL A 84 0.10 5.52 3.15
CA VAL A 84 -0.18 4.57 4.25
C VAL A 84 -1.18 3.51 3.80
N ALA A 85 -0.94 2.24 4.15
CA ALA A 85 -1.80 1.10 3.81
C ALA A 85 -3.26 1.19 4.31
N ALA A 86 -3.53 2.03 5.31
CA ALA A 86 -4.87 2.29 5.85
C ALA A 86 -5.75 3.14 4.91
N ASN A 87 -5.20 3.64 3.82
CA ASN A 87 -5.93 4.43 2.84
C ASN A 87 -6.89 3.53 2.03
N GLU A 88 -8.17 3.93 1.89
CA GLU A 88 -9.18 3.22 1.11
C GLU A 88 -8.78 3.00 -0.36
N SER A 89 -7.95 3.88 -0.93
CA SER A 89 -7.45 3.72 -2.31
C SER A 89 -6.32 2.70 -2.44
N ILE A 90 -5.81 2.14 -1.34
CA ILE A 90 -4.78 1.11 -1.34
C ILE A 90 -5.42 -0.23 -1.07
N LEU A 91 -5.44 -1.07 -2.09
CA LEU A 91 -6.04 -2.40 -2.02
C LEU A 91 -5.08 -3.42 -1.40
N PHE A 92 -3.78 -3.22 -1.63
CA PHE A 92 -2.70 -4.02 -1.05
C PHE A 92 -1.44 -3.16 -0.95
N LYS A 93 -0.71 -3.33 0.16
CA LYS A 93 0.63 -2.77 0.34
C LYS A 93 1.57 -3.86 0.85
N ALA A 94 2.76 -3.96 0.31
CA ALA A 94 3.82 -4.77 0.91
C ALA A 94 5.15 -4.04 0.90
N ASN A 95 5.98 -4.27 1.91
CA ASN A 95 7.29 -3.66 2.03
C ASN A 95 8.34 -4.77 2.17
N MET A 96 9.51 -4.55 1.59
CA MET A 96 10.63 -5.48 1.65
C MET A 96 11.92 -4.68 1.85
N ALA A 97 12.75 -5.09 2.80
CA ALA A 97 14.13 -4.66 2.84
C ALA A 97 14.95 -5.64 2.00
N VAL A 98 15.76 -5.11 1.07
CA VAL A 98 16.66 -5.93 0.27
C VAL A 98 17.80 -6.40 1.17
N PRO A 99 18.03 -7.71 1.31
CA PRO A 99 19.13 -8.20 2.12
C PRO A 99 20.47 -7.82 1.46
N MET A 100 21.45 -7.45 2.27
CA MET A 100 22.80 -7.08 1.82
C MET A 100 23.62 -8.26 1.24
N GLY A 101 23.06 -9.46 1.21
CA GLY A 101 23.72 -10.66 0.69
C GLY A 101 23.01 -11.18 -0.55
N PHE A 102 23.78 -11.71 -1.50
CA PHE A 102 23.30 -12.21 -2.79
C PHE A 102 22.70 -13.63 -2.74
N ASP A 103 22.44 -14.12 -1.52
CA ASP A 103 22.22 -15.55 -1.26
C ASP A 103 20.80 -15.84 -0.75
N ASN A 104 20.03 -14.80 -0.43
CA ASN A 104 18.75 -14.94 0.27
C ASN A 104 17.65 -14.07 -0.34
N PHE A 105 16.42 -14.61 -0.35
CA PHE A 105 15.22 -13.85 -0.65
C PHE A 105 14.91 -12.84 0.46
N GLY A 106 14.34 -11.69 0.08
CA GLY A 106 13.93 -10.66 1.02
C GLY A 106 12.71 -11.09 1.83
N THR A 107 12.60 -10.58 3.06
CA THR A 107 11.40 -10.81 3.87
C THR A 107 10.34 -9.77 3.50
N ILE A 108 9.26 -10.23 2.86
CA ILE A 108 8.14 -9.38 2.46
C ILE A 108 7.14 -9.25 3.62
N GLN A 109 6.85 -8.02 4.01
CA GLN A 109 5.83 -7.68 5.00
C GLN A 109 4.62 -7.08 4.30
N GLN A 110 3.47 -7.75 4.34
CA GLN A 110 2.27 -7.31 3.61
C GLN A 110 1.12 -6.87 4.52
N TYR A 111 0.32 -5.95 3.99
CA TYR A 111 -0.96 -5.51 4.52
C TYR A 111 -2.01 -5.54 3.39
N PRO A 112 -3.15 -6.23 3.58
CA PRO A 112 -3.53 -7.04 4.75
C PRO A 112 -2.61 -8.25 4.97
N SER A 113 -2.45 -8.68 6.23
CA SER A 113 -1.63 -9.85 6.55
C SER A 113 -2.27 -11.13 5.96
N PRO A 114 -1.48 -12.15 5.58
CA PRO A 114 -2.02 -13.37 4.97
C PRO A 114 -3.09 -14.06 5.83
N GLN A 115 -2.99 -13.95 7.15
CA GLN A 115 -3.94 -14.54 8.11
C GLN A 115 -5.28 -13.79 8.18
N ILE A 116 -5.28 -12.49 7.87
CA ILE A 116 -6.48 -11.64 7.83
C ILE A 116 -7.01 -11.49 6.40
N GLY A 117 -6.18 -11.79 5.39
CA GLY A 117 -6.47 -11.72 3.95
C GLY A 117 -7.62 -12.62 3.47
N ALA A 118 -8.23 -13.42 4.35
CA ALA A 118 -9.44 -14.18 4.07
C ALA A 118 -10.74 -13.35 4.06
N GLY A 119 -10.69 -12.04 4.37
CA GLY A 119 -11.92 -11.22 4.44
C GLY A 119 -11.85 -9.69 4.27
N PRO A 120 -10.78 -9.03 3.79
CA PRO A 120 -10.84 -7.59 3.54
C PRO A 120 -11.47 -7.31 2.18
N THR A 121 -12.78 -7.10 2.17
CA THR A 121 -13.58 -6.85 0.97
C THR A 121 -13.55 -5.37 0.57
N PHE A 122 -12.39 -4.88 0.15
CA PHE A 122 -12.31 -3.56 -0.46
C PHE A 122 -12.97 -3.59 -1.83
N SER A 123 -14.14 -2.97 -1.94
CA SER A 123 -14.86 -2.86 -3.20
C SER A 123 -14.47 -1.61 -3.96
N PHE A 124 -14.18 -1.74 -5.25
CA PHE A 124 -13.89 -0.62 -6.13
C PHE A 124 -14.63 -0.76 -7.48
N TYR A 125 -14.80 0.34 -8.19
CA TYR A 125 -15.57 0.46 -9.44
C TYR A 125 -14.70 0.87 -10.62
N THR A 126 -13.49 1.35 -10.36
CA THR A 126 -12.53 1.72 -11.41
C THR A 126 -12.16 0.50 -12.28
N PRO A 127 -12.21 0.60 -13.63
CA PRO A 127 -12.03 -0.54 -14.53
C PRO A 127 -10.56 -0.82 -14.84
N PHE A 128 -9.65 -0.51 -13.92
CA PHE A 128 -8.24 -0.78 -14.03
C PHE A 128 -7.61 -0.82 -12.65
N VAL A 129 -6.50 -1.54 -12.55
CA VAL A 129 -5.66 -1.64 -11.37
C VAL A 129 -4.22 -1.43 -11.78
N TYR A 130 -3.46 -0.73 -10.94
CA TYR A 130 -2.04 -0.53 -11.10
C TYR A 130 -1.29 -1.39 -10.08
N PHE A 131 -0.34 -2.16 -10.57
CA PHE A 131 0.72 -2.76 -9.77
C PHE A 131 1.89 -1.79 -9.81
N THR A 132 2.24 -1.22 -8.66
CA THR A 132 3.29 -0.20 -8.55
C THR A 132 4.35 -0.69 -7.58
N MET A 133 5.60 -0.53 -7.95
CA MET A 133 6.77 -0.81 -7.12
C MET A 133 7.60 0.45 -7.02
N PHE A 134 7.84 0.89 -5.79
CA PHE A 134 8.81 1.93 -5.45
C PHE A 134 10.06 1.23 -4.95
N VAL A 135 11.15 1.36 -5.70
CA VAL A 135 12.48 0.92 -5.28
C VAL A 135 13.19 2.16 -4.76
N HIS A 136 13.55 2.11 -3.49
CA HIS A 136 14.27 3.15 -2.78
C HIS A 136 15.72 2.71 -2.62
N GLY A 137 16.63 3.62 -2.88
CA GLY A 137 18.06 3.33 -2.92
C GLY A 137 18.96 4.51 -2.70
N ASP A 138 20.23 4.29 -3.04
CA ASP A 138 21.21 5.35 -3.10
C ASP A 138 21.28 5.92 -4.52
N PHE A 139 21.68 7.17 -4.62
CA PHE A 139 21.76 7.85 -5.91
C PHE A 139 22.73 7.13 -6.86
N GLY A 140 22.24 6.78 -8.04
CA GLY A 140 23.05 6.14 -9.08
C GLY A 140 23.21 4.63 -8.91
N SER A 141 22.58 4.02 -7.90
CA SER A 141 22.63 2.58 -7.70
C SER A 141 21.99 1.79 -8.83
N LEU A 142 22.54 0.60 -9.04
CA LEU A 142 22.08 -0.37 -10.02
C LEU A 142 21.26 -1.45 -9.32
N TYR A 143 20.14 -1.81 -9.94
CA TYR A 143 19.25 -2.87 -9.52
C TYR A 143 19.19 -3.92 -10.62
N GLU A 144 19.74 -5.09 -10.34
CA GLU A 144 19.79 -6.23 -11.25
C GLU A 144 18.77 -7.29 -10.84
N ASP A 145 18.25 -8.00 -11.84
CA ASP A 145 17.33 -9.12 -11.67
C ASP A 145 16.08 -8.78 -10.85
N VAL A 146 15.49 -7.62 -11.15
CA VAL A 146 14.21 -7.20 -10.58
C VAL A 146 13.11 -8.09 -11.17
N ALA A 147 12.70 -9.12 -10.43
CA ALA A 147 11.65 -10.05 -10.85
C ALA A 147 10.67 -10.36 -9.70
N PHE A 148 9.44 -9.84 -9.84
CA PHE A 148 8.35 -10.07 -8.89
C PHE A 148 7.07 -10.48 -9.60
N SER A 149 6.39 -11.49 -9.05
CA SER A 149 5.08 -11.97 -9.49
C SER A 149 3.99 -11.57 -8.52
N PHE A 150 2.85 -11.17 -9.06
CA PHE A 150 1.64 -10.79 -8.33
C PHE A 150 0.48 -11.69 -8.72
N LEU A 151 -0.23 -12.19 -7.72
CA LEU A 151 -1.51 -12.85 -7.88
C LEU A 151 -2.59 -12.00 -7.23
N LEU A 152 -3.56 -11.54 -8.02
CA LEU A 152 -4.71 -10.79 -7.54
C LEU A 152 -6.00 -11.54 -7.87
N LYS A 153 -6.75 -11.92 -6.84
CA LYS A 153 -8.07 -12.54 -6.98
C LYS A 153 -9.14 -11.48 -6.80
N ILE A 154 -9.97 -11.31 -7.83
CA ILE A 154 -11.04 -10.31 -7.84
C ILE A 154 -12.38 -11.02 -8.03
N ASP A 155 -13.37 -10.72 -7.18
CA ASP A 155 -14.77 -11.00 -7.49
C ASP A 155 -15.38 -9.79 -8.21
N SER A 156 -15.96 -10.05 -9.39
CA SER A 156 -16.59 -9.03 -10.21
C SER A 156 -18.10 -9.26 -10.28
N LYS A 157 -18.87 -8.25 -9.86
CA LYS A 157 -20.33 -8.26 -9.90
C LYS A 157 -20.86 -7.14 -10.77
N LYS A 158 -21.75 -7.46 -11.71
CA LYS A 158 -22.47 -6.46 -12.50
C LYS A 158 -23.33 -5.59 -11.59
N VAL A 159 -23.24 -4.27 -11.76
CA VAL A 159 -24.01 -3.27 -11.00
C VAL A 159 -24.78 -2.37 -11.96
N ASP A 160 -25.77 -1.66 -11.45
CA ASP A 160 -26.51 -0.70 -12.26
C ASP A 160 -25.64 0.53 -12.59
N THR A 161 -25.97 1.21 -13.69
CA THR A 161 -25.23 2.36 -14.22
C THR A 161 -25.11 3.51 -13.22
N THR A 162 -26.18 3.74 -12.44
CA THR A 162 -26.21 4.76 -11.37
C THR A 162 -25.22 4.44 -10.26
N GLN A 163 -25.21 3.20 -9.77
CA GLN A 163 -24.27 2.74 -8.74
C GLN A 163 -22.82 2.81 -9.24
N TYR A 164 -22.57 2.35 -10.47
CA TYR A 164 -21.24 2.40 -11.09
C TYR A 164 -20.73 3.84 -11.23
N GLY A 165 -21.56 4.75 -11.73
CA GLY A 165 -21.21 6.16 -11.90
C GLY A 165 -20.91 6.87 -10.59
N LEU A 166 -21.76 6.69 -9.58
CA LEU A 166 -21.55 7.27 -8.24
C LEU A 166 -20.31 6.68 -7.55
N GLY A 167 -20.05 5.39 -7.71
CA GLY A 167 -18.86 4.72 -7.20
C GLY A 167 -17.57 5.31 -7.75
N LEU A 168 -17.48 5.45 -9.08
CA LEU A 168 -16.36 6.11 -9.76
C LEU A 168 -16.14 7.56 -9.31
N MET A 169 -17.22 8.34 -9.16
CA MET A 169 -17.13 9.72 -8.69
C MET A 169 -16.61 9.80 -7.25
N ARG A 170 -17.10 8.93 -6.36
CA ARG A 170 -16.61 8.85 -4.98
C ARG A 170 -15.12 8.49 -4.96
N GLU A 171 -14.72 7.45 -5.67
CA GLU A 171 -13.34 6.98 -5.73
C GLU A 171 -12.38 8.08 -6.20
N ARG A 172 -12.76 8.80 -7.26
CA ARG A 172 -11.96 9.91 -7.78
C ARG A 172 -11.89 11.08 -6.79
N SER A 173 -13.00 11.39 -6.13
CA SER A 173 -13.07 12.46 -5.13
C SER A 173 -12.18 12.15 -3.92
N VAL A 174 -12.26 10.92 -3.40
CA VAL A 174 -11.39 10.45 -2.31
C VAL A 174 -9.92 10.51 -2.74
N ALA A 175 -9.60 10.00 -3.93
CA ALA A 175 -8.23 10.04 -4.45
C ALA A 175 -7.65 11.47 -4.54
N GLN A 176 -8.48 12.47 -4.84
CA GLN A 176 -8.06 13.88 -4.92
C GLN A 176 -7.99 14.58 -3.56
N GLY A 177 -8.83 14.20 -2.59
CA GLY A 177 -8.93 14.86 -1.28
C GLY A 177 -7.95 14.38 -0.21
N MET A 178 -7.21 13.30 -0.46
CA MET A 178 -6.47 12.56 0.58
C MET A 178 -5.30 13.28 1.23
N ASN A 179 -4.69 14.29 0.60
CA ASN A 179 -3.63 15.07 1.25
C ASN A 179 -4.10 15.76 2.55
N LEU A 180 -5.41 16.04 2.68
CA LEU A 180 -5.95 16.81 3.81
C LEU A 180 -6.42 15.95 5.01
N VAL A 181 -6.75 14.67 4.79
CA VAL A 181 -7.45 13.83 5.80
C VAL A 181 -6.47 12.95 6.60
N GLN A 182 -5.26 12.76 6.11
CA GLN A 182 -4.32 11.74 6.61
C GLN A 182 -3.43 12.21 7.77
N GLN A 183 -3.96 13.04 8.68
CA GLN A 183 -3.19 13.54 9.82
C GLN A 183 -3.80 13.10 11.15
N GLY A 184 -3.16 12.11 11.78
CA GLY A 184 -3.29 11.94 13.22
C GLY A 184 -2.80 13.22 13.91
N ARG A 185 -3.52 13.69 14.94
CA ARG A 185 -3.08 14.87 15.70
C ARG A 185 -1.87 14.52 16.55
N VAL A 186 -0.76 15.23 16.36
CA VAL A 186 0.36 15.21 17.31
C VAL A 186 -0.06 15.99 18.56
N ILE A 187 -0.06 15.32 19.71
CA ILE A 187 -0.38 15.95 20.99
C ILE A 187 0.94 16.08 21.76
N PRO A 188 1.42 17.31 22.02
CA PRO A 188 2.63 17.49 22.82
C PRO A 188 2.41 16.89 24.22
N GLN A 189 3.46 16.31 24.79
CA GLN A 189 3.38 15.59 26.07
C GLN A 189 2.73 16.41 27.19
N ALA A 190 2.97 17.73 27.23
CA ALA A 190 2.35 18.64 28.18
C ALA A 190 0.81 18.73 28.06
N ALA A 191 0.25 18.55 26.85
CA ALA A 191 -1.19 18.57 26.60
C ALA A 191 -1.87 17.20 26.83
N ASN A 192 -1.09 16.12 27.00
CA ASN A 192 -1.63 14.80 27.32
C ASN A 192 -2.25 14.74 28.73
N VAL A 193 -1.70 15.52 29.67
CA VAL A 193 -2.19 15.61 31.07
C VAL A 193 -3.58 16.24 31.16
N GLY A 194 -3.95 17.06 30.17
CA GLY A 194 -5.25 17.72 30.04
C GLY A 194 -6.33 16.89 29.34
N GLN A 195 -6.04 15.66 28.92
CA GLN A 195 -7.07 14.77 28.40
C GLN A 195 -7.99 14.31 29.54
N ILE A 196 -9.28 14.54 29.36
CA ILE A 196 -10.28 14.60 30.44
C ILE A 196 -10.74 13.20 30.89
N PHE A 197 -10.40 12.13 30.15
CA PHE A 197 -10.85 10.77 30.46
C PHE A 197 -10.07 10.19 31.67
N PRO A 198 -10.67 10.14 32.88
CA PRO A 198 -9.96 9.75 34.10
C PRO A 198 -9.71 8.24 34.15
N ALA A 199 -10.40 7.45 33.32
CA ALA A 199 -10.34 6.00 33.28
C ALA A 199 -8.96 5.43 32.90
N TRP A 200 -8.10 6.25 32.29
CA TRP A 200 -6.75 5.83 31.86
C TRP A 200 -5.64 6.28 32.82
N LYS A 201 -5.99 6.96 33.92
CA LYS A 201 -5.05 7.25 35.00
C LYS A 201 -4.95 6.04 35.93
N TYR A 202 -3.74 5.73 36.38
CA TYR A 202 -3.53 4.67 37.36
C TYR A 202 -4.25 5.01 38.67
N GLY A 203 -5.03 4.07 39.22
CA GLY A 203 -5.86 4.29 40.40
C GLY A 203 -7.21 4.94 40.07
N GLY A 204 -8.02 4.30 39.22
CA GLY A 204 -9.39 4.72 38.91
C GLY A 204 -10.21 4.96 40.19
N ILE A 205 -10.36 6.23 40.56
CA ILE A 205 -11.13 6.65 41.72
C ILE A 205 -12.62 6.54 41.36
N ARG A 206 -13.33 5.80 42.22
CA ARG A 206 -14.79 5.61 42.21
C ARG A 206 -15.51 6.98 42.18
N PRO A 207 -16.70 7.08 41.57
CA PRO A 207 -17.48 8.32 41.60
C PRO A 207 -17.91 8.64 43.04
N GLU A 208 -17.31 9.69 43.64
CA GLU A 208 -17.76 10.31 44.89
C GLU A 208 -18.88 11.32 44.63
N ARG A 209 -19.99 10.87 44.05
CA ARG A 209 -21.35 11.43 44.24
C ARG A 209 -22.33 10.71 43.32
N MET A 210 -23.29 10.00 43.90
CA MET A 210 -24.61 9.86 43.30
C MET A 210 -25.43 11.10 43.68
N ILE A 211 -25.95 11.80 42.68
CA ILE A 211 -27.21 12.56 42.78
C ILE A 211 -28.08 12.04 41.64
#